data_AF-A0A2A9GJH1-F1
#
_entry.id   AF-A0A2A9GJH1-F1
#
_cell.length_a   1.000
_cell.length_b   1.000
_cell.length_c   1.000
_cell.angle_alpha   90.00
_cell.angle_beta   90.00
_cell.angle_gamma   90.00
#
_symmetry.space_group_name_H-M   'P 1'
#
loop_
_entity.id
_entity.type
_entity.pdbx_description
1 polymer ?
#
loop_
_entity_poly.entity_id
_entity_poly.type
_entity_poly.pdbx_seq_one_letter_code
_entity_poly.pdbx_strand_id
1 'polypeptide(L)'
;MRDAPKAFWSPLAAGTALGLALLLTFVVTGHGLGASGFVTRFAAQANDWVAPQATADNSYFGPFMAAGSPLLSWITWEVVGVLIGAWLGAKGAGRISVKVERGPRTTSGNRLVYALLGGALVGFGARLARGCTSGLGLSGSATLAVAGFVFLIGFFAAGFAVSMMMRRIWQ
;
A
#
# COMPACT_ATOMS: atom_id res chain seq x y z
N MET A 1 -6.58 33.95 8.42
CA MET A 1 -7.75 33.34 7.75
C MET A 1 -7.52 31.83 7.76
N ARG A 2 -8.45 31.04 8.30
CA ARG A 2 -8.33 29.57 8.25
C ARG A 2 -8.70 29.15 6.84
N ASP A 3 -7.71 28.94 5.98
CA ASP A 3 -7.95 28.40 4.65
C ASP A 3 -8.62 27.03 4.83
N ALA A 4 -9.91 26.97 4.50
CA ALA A 4 -10.63 25.72 4.47
C ALA A 4 -9.91 24.77 3.50
N PRO A 5 -9.82 23.46 3.80
CA PRO A 5 -9.12 22.53 2.94
C PRO A 5 -9.73 22.54 1.54
N LYS A 6 -8.89 22.61 0.50
CA LYS A 6 -9.33 22.62 -0.90
C LYS A 6 -10.20 21.41 -1.20
N ALA A 7 -11.22 21.55 -2.04
CA ALA A 7 -12.10 20.44 -2.43
C ALA A 7 -11.31 19.25 -3.02
N PHE A 8 -11.85 18.04 -2.84
CA PHE A 8 -11.28 16.85 -3.49
C PHE A 8 -11.44 16.93 -5.00
N TRP A 9 -10.52 16.31 -5.73
CA TRP A 9 -10.66 16.17 -7.18
C TRP A 9 -11.89 15.32 -7.51
N SER A 10 -12.48 15.56 -8.68
CA SER A 10 -13.53 14.68 -9.18
C SER A 10 -12.96 13.26 -9.35
N PRO A 11 -13.77 12.21 -9.10
CA PRO A 11 -13.29 10.83 -9.23
C PRO A 11 -12.72 10.53 -10.61
N LEU A 12 -13.29 11.12 -11.66
CA LEU A 12 -12.81 10.99 -13.04
C LEU A 12 -11.44 11.65 -13.23
N ALA A 13 -11.24 12.88 -12.72
CA ALA A 13 -9.94 13.55 -12.85
C ALA A 13 -8.83 12.80 -12.09
N ALA A 14 -9.13 12.34 -10.87
CA ALA A 14 -8.19 11.54 -10.08
C ALA A 14 -7.91 10.18 -10.74
N GLY A 15 -8.93 9.52 -11.29
CA GLY A 15 -8.81 8.25 -12.01
C GLY A 15 -7.97 8.38 -13.28
N THR A 16 -8.22 9.42 -14.09
CA THR A 16 -7.43 9.71 -15.30
C THR A 16 -5.97 10.00 -14.96
N ALA A 17 -5.71 10.82 -13.93
CA ALA A 17 -4.34 11.10 -13.48
C ALA A 17 -3.63 9.83 -12.99
N LEU A 18 -4.31 8.98 -12.23
CA LEU A 18 -3.77 7.69 -11.77
C LEU A 18 -3.50 6.74 -12.95
N GLY A 19 -4.42 6.66 -13.91
CA GLY A 19 -4.26 5.84 -15.12
C GLY A 19 -3.08 6.30 -15.98
N LEU A 20 -2.90 7.62 -16.15
CA LEU A 20 -1.74 8.18 -16.84
C LEU A 20 -0.43 7.89 -16.09
N ALA A 21 -0.43 8.02 -14.76
CA ALA A 21 0.74 7.66 -13.95
C ALA A 21 1.08 6.16 -14.08
N LEU A 22 0.07 5.30 -14.07
CA LEU A 22 0.24 3.86 -14.30
C LEU A 22 0.80 3.57 -15.70
N LEU A 23 0.26 4.20 -16.74
CA LEU A 23 0.77 4.06 -18.11
C LEU A 23 2.23 4.53 -18.22
N LEU A 24 2.54 5.70 -17.67
CA LEU A 24 3.89 6.26 -17.69
C LEU A 24 4.88 5.35 -16.95
N THR A 25 4.51 4.78 -15.80
CA THR A 25 5.38 3.84 -15.08
C THR A 25 5.66 2.60 -15.91
N PHE A 26 4.64 2.01 -16.55
CA PHE A 26 4.87 0.90 -17.47
C PHE A 26 5.79 1.27 -18.65
N VAL A 27 5.61 2.44 -19.26
CA VAL A 27 6.40 2.86 -20.44
C VAL A 27 7.85 3.19 -20.06
N VAL A 28 8.07 3.87 -18.94
CA VAL A 28 9.40 4.37 -18.56
C VAL A 28 10.24 3.29 -17.86
N THR A 29 9.62 2.45 -17.02
CA THR A 29 10.37 1.51 -16.18
C THR A 29 10.06 0.05 -16.42
N GLY A 30 9.04 -0.25 -17.25
CA GLY A 30 8.59 -1.62 -17.47
C GLY A 30 7.92 -2.25 -16.25
N HIS A 31 7.66 -1.47 -15.20
CA HIS A 31 7.09 -1.95 -13.94
C HIS A 31 5.75 -1.27 -13.65
N GLY A 32 4.80 -2.06 -13.13
CA GLY A 32 3.56 -1.53 -12.56
C GLY A 32 3.78 -0.92 -11.18
N LEU A 33 2.75 -0.25 -10.67
CA LEU A 33 2.73 0.35 -9.34
C LEU A 33 2.64 -0.72 -8.26
N GLY A 34 3.44 -0.62 -7.20
CA GLY A 34 3.45 -1.56 -6.10
C GLY A 34 3.94 -0.94 -4.78
N ALA A 35 3.38 -1.42 -3.66
CA ALA A 35 3.82 -0.98 -2.33
C ALA A 35 4.36 -2.14 -1.47
N SER A 36 3.67 -3.29 -1.45
CA SER A 36 4.03 -4.41 -0.56
C SER A 36 5.40 -5.02 -0.83
N GLY A 37 5.91 -4.90 -2.06
CA GLY A 37 7.26 -5.36 -2.40
C GLY A 37 8.36 -4.54 -1.73
N PHE A 38 8.15 -3.25 -1.48
CA PHE A 38 9.10 -2.43 -0.70
C PHE A 38 9.16 -2.92 0.74
N VAL A 39 8.01 -3.09 1.41
CA VAL A 39 7.95 -3.46 2.84
C VAL A 39 8.70 -4.77 3.11
N THR A 40 8.61 -5.74 2.20
CA THR A 40 9.30 -7.03 2.38
C THR A 40 10.76 -6.97 2.02
N ARG A 41 11.16 -6.19 1.02
CA ARG A 41 12.59 -5.95 0.75
C ARG A 41 13.25 -5.18 1.89
N PHE A 42 12.53 -4.23 2.49
CA PHE A 42 12.95 -3.55 3.71
C PHE A 42 13.06 -4.52 4.89
N ALA A 43 12.07 -5.40 5.09
CA ALA A 43 12.14 -6.43 6.13
C ALA A 43 13.32 -7.39 5.92
N ALA A 44 13.59 -7.81 4.66
CA ALA A 44 14.74 -8.64 4.32
C ALA A 44 16.06 -7.91 4.65
N GLN A 45 16.18 -6.64 4.26
CA GLN A 45 17.37 -5.83 4.56
C GLN A 45 17.56 -5.59 6.05
N ALA A 46 16.48 -5.32 6.79
CA ALA A 46 16.53 -5.14 8.24
C ALA A 46 16.94 -6.46 8.94
N ASN A 47 16.47 -7.60 8.43
CA ASN A 47 16.88 -8.91 8.94
C ASN A 47 18.36 -9.19 8.64
N ASP A 48 18.84 -8.80 7.45
CA ASP A 48 20.25 -8.92 7.07
C ASP A 48 21.16 -8.10 7.99
N TRP A 49 20.77 -6.88 8.38
CA TRP A 49 21.54 -6.06 9.33
C TRP A 49 21.70 -6.68 10.72
N VAL A 50 20.73 -7.48 11.15
CA VAL A 50 20.73 -8.11 12.48
C VAL A 50 21.35 -9.51 12.44
N ALA A 51 21.05 -10.29 11.39
CA ALA A 51 21.46 -11.67 11.25
C ALA A 51 21.76 -12.04 9.78
N PRO A 52 22.93 -11.65 9.23
CA PRO A 52 23.26 -11.84 7.81
C PRO A 52 23.24 -13.31 7.38
N GLN A 53 23.88 -14.21 8.14
CA GLN A 53 23.95 -15.64 7.83
C GLN A 53 22.56 -16.29 7.82
N ALA A 54 21.75 -16.02 8.85
CA ALA A 54 20.39 -16.53 8.92
C ALA A 54 19.48 -15.97 7.82
N THR A 55 19.78 -14.77 7.28
CA THR A 55 19.03 -14.18 6.17
C THR A 55 19.37 -14.84 4.84
N ALA A 56 20.65 -15.09 4.59
CA ALA A 56 21.12 -15.74 3.38
C ALA A 56 20.61 -17.20 3.28
N ASP A 57 20.60 -17.92 4.40
CA ASP A 57 20.13 -19.31 4.47
C ASP A 57 18.59 -19.43 4.49
N ASN A 58 17.87 -18.31 4.61
CA ASN A 58 16.41 -18.32 4.67
C ASN A 58 15.80 -18.48 3.27
N SER A 59 14.93 -19.47 3.09
CA SER A 59 14.26 -19.72 1.81
C SER A 59 13.34 -18.59 1.32
N TYR A 60 12.85 -17.75 2.24
CA TYR A 60 12.00 -16.60 1.93
C TYR A 60 12.79 -15.31 1.70
N PHE A 61 13.78 -14.99 2.54
CA PHE A 61 14.57 -13.76 2.42
C PHE A 61 15.79 -13.88 1.51
N GLY A 62 16.44 -15.05 1.44
CA GLY A 62 17.62 -15.31 0.62
C GLY A 62 17.46 -14.90 -0.84
N PRO A 63 16.34 -15.21 -1.53
CA PRO A 63 16.12 -14.77 -2.90
C PRO A 63 16.11 -13.24 -3.09
N PHE A 64 15.69 -12.47 -2.08
CA PHE A 64 15.72 -11.01 -2.16
C PHE A 64 17.13 -10.45 -2.05
N MET A 65 18.00 -11.10 -1.26
CA MET A 65 19.41 -10.73 -1.11
C MET A 65 20.25 -11.18 -2.32
N ALA A 66 19.93 -12.34 -2.90
CA ALA A 66 20.59 -12.85 -4.09
C ALA A 66 20.34 -11.99 -5.34
N ALA A 67 19.22 -11.25 -5.38
CA ALA A 67 18.88 -10.32 -6.45
C ALA A 67 19.67 -9.00 -6.42
N GLY A 68 20.67 -8.88 -5.54
CA GLY A 68 21.43 -7.65 -5.28
C GLY A 68 20.85 -6.88 -4.09
N SER A 69 21.10 -5.57 -4.01
CA SER A 69 20.62 -4.74 -2.89
C SER A 69 19.08 -4.62 -2.91
N PRO A 70 18.35 -5.21 -1.93
CA PRO A 70 16.89 -5.19 -1.91
C PRO A 70 16.31 -3.78 -1.95
N LEU A 71 16.99 -2.81 -1.32
CA LEU A 71 16.54 -1.43 -1.25
C LEU A 71 16.77 -0.64 -2.55
N LEU A 72 17.67 -1.06 -3.44
CA LEU A 72 17.90 -0.36 -4.72
C LEU A 72 16.91 -0.77 -5.82
N SER A 73 15.90 -1.57 -5.48
CA SER A 73 14.81 -1.91 -6.40
C SER A 73 13.99 -0.67 -6.79
N TRP A 74 13.51 -0.63 -8.03
CA TRP A 74 12.59 0.41 -8.54
C TRP A 74 11.44 0.72 -7.56
N ILE A 75 10.87 -0.28 -6.91
CA ILE A 75 9.75 -0.12 -5.98
C ILE A 75 10.09 0.77 -4.77
N THR A 76 11.36 0.86 -4.38
CA THR A 76 11.79 1.74 -3.29
C THR A 76 11.66 3.20 -3.73
N TRP A 77 12.10 3.52 -4.95
CA TRP A 77 11.96 4.86 -5.51
C TRP A 77 10.49 5.22 -5.74
N GLU A 78 9.67 4.26 -6.17
CA GLU A 78 8.22 4.45 -6.26
C GLU A 78 7.63 4.84 -4.90
N VAL A 79 7.90 4.07 -3.84
CA VAL A 79 7.36 4.35 -2.50
C VAL A 79 7.85 5.69 -1.96
N VAL A 80 9.12 6.03 -2.15
CA VAL A 80 9.66 7.35 -1.77
C VAL A 80 8.92 8.46 -2.52
N GLY A 81 8.71 8.30 -3.83
CA GLY A 81 7.95 9.23 -4.65
C GLY A 81 6.50 9.38 -4.18
N VAL A 82 5.82 8.28 -3.83
CA VAL A 82 4.46 8.29 -3.29
C VAL A 82 4.41 9.01 -1.94
N LEU A 83 5.40 8.81 -1.05
CA LEU A 83 5.46 9.48 0.25
C LEU A 83 5.65 11.00 0.08
N ILE A 84 6.58 11.41 -0.78
CA ILE A 84 6.82 12.83 -1.09
C ILE A 84 5.58 13.45 -1.75
N GLY A 85 5.00 12.77 -2.74
CA GLY A 85 3.80 13.22 -3.45
C GLY A 85 2.59 13.36 -2.52
N ALA A 86 2.38 12.39 -1.62
CA ALA A 86 1.32 12.44 -0.62
C ALA A 86 1.51 13.62 0.35
N TRP A 87 2.74 13.88 0.78
CA TRP A 87 3.05 15.02 1.66
C TRP A 87 2.83 16.36 0.96
N LEU A 88 3.34 16.54 -0.26
CA LEU A 88 3.13 17.76 -1.05
C LEU A 88 1.65 17.98 -1.36
N GLY A 89 0.92 16.92 -1.72
CA GLY A 89 -0.52 16.98 -1.96
C GLY A 89 -1.30 17.36 -0.70
N ALA A 90 -0.99 16.74 0.44
CA ALA A 90 -1.62 17.07 1.72
C ALA A 90 -1.33 18.51 2.17
N LYS A 91 -0.09 18.98 1.97
CA LYS A 91 0.33 20.36 2.27
C LYS A 91 -0.40 21.36 1.37
N GLY A 92 -0.39 21.14 0.06
CA GLY A 92 -1.03 22.03 -0.93
C GLY A 92 -2.55 22.10 -0.83
N ALA A 93 -3.17 21.08 -0.21
CA ALA A 93 -4.59 21.06 0.11
C ALA A 93 -4.94 21.60 1.50
N GLY A 94 -3.94 21.92 2.35
CA GLY A 94 -4.16 22.40 3.72
C GLY A 94 -4.71 21.32 4.67
N ARG A 95 -4.36 20.05 4.45
CA ARG A 95 -4.97 18.88 5.13
C ARG A 95 -4.01 18.09 6.03
N ILE A 96 -2.81 18.61 6.31
CA ILE A 96 -1.88 17.96 7.22
C ILE A 96 -2.40 18.10 8.65
N SER A 97 -2.76 16.97 9.28
CA SER A 97 -3.10 16.93 10.70
C SER A 97 -2.65 15.61 11.31
N VAL A 98 -1.98 15.67 12.46
CA VAL A 98 -1.65 14.48 13.24
C VAL A 98 -2.83 14.17 14.15
N LYS A 99 -3.58 13.11 13.85
CA LYS A 99 -4.71 12.65 14.67
C LYS A 99 -4.91 11.15 14.53
N VAL A 100 -5.51 10.55 15.56
CA VAL A 100 -6.01 9.18 15.51
C VAL A 100 -7.47 9.24 15.09
N GLU A 101 -7.75 8.84 13.84
CA GLU A 101 -9.12 8.73 13.32
C GLU A 101 -9.85 7.58 14.03
N ARG A 102 -10.88 7.92 14.81
CA ARG A 102 -11.66 6.96 15.61
C ARG A 102 -13.15 7.31 15.59
N GLY A 103 -13.99 6.28 15.72
CA GLY A 103 -15.43 6.46 15.92
C GLY A 103 -15.76 7.01 17.33
N PRO A 104 -16.97 7.57 17.53
CA PRO A 104 -17.38 8.16 18.82
C PRO A 104 -17.29 7.17 19.99
N ARG A 105 -17.52 5.88 19.71
CA ARG A 105 -17.62 4.80 20.69
C ARG A 105 -16.30 4.07 20.98
N THR A 106 -15.20 4.46 20.32
CA THR A 106 -13.93 3.72 20.38
C THR A 106 -12.82 4.58 20.99
N THR A 107 -12.03 4.00 21.90
CA THR A 107 -10.85 4.65 22.48
C THR A 107 -9.67 4.64 21.50
N SER A 108 -8.72 5.58 21.66
CA SER A 108 -7.53 5.63 20.81
C SER A 108 -6.69 4.35 20.88
N GLY A 109 -6.60 3.73 22.06
CA GLY A 109 -5.89 2.45 22.25
C GLY A 109 -6.52 1.32 21.45
N ASN A 110 -7.83 1.12 21.58
CA ASN A 110 -8.55 0.07 20.84
C ASN A 110 -8.46 0.30 19.33
N ARG A 111 -8.57 1.56 18.87
CA ARG A 111 -8.40 1.90 17.45
C ARG A 111 -7.02 1.51 16.92
N LEU A 112 -5.97 1.77 17.69
CA LEU A 112 -4.60 1.44 17.31
C LEU A 112 -4.40 -0.08 17.25
N VAL A 113 -4.94 -0.82 18.21
CA VAL A 113 -4.93 -2.29 18.20
C VAL A 113 -5.64 -2.82 16.96
N TYR A 114 -6.85 -2.34 16.65
CA TYR A 114 -7.56 -2.74 15.43
C TYR A 114 -6.81 -2.37 14.15
N ALA A 115 -6.13 -1.22 14.11
CA ALA A 115 -5.31 -0.81 12.99
C ALA A 115 -4.11 -1.74 12.79
N LEU A 116 -3.45 -2.13 13.88
CA LEU A 116 -2.33 -3.09 13.88
C LEU A 116 -2.79 -4.48 13.42
N LEU A 117 -3.87 -5.00 13.98
CA LEU A 117 -4.43 -6.31 13.58
C LEU A 117 -4.87 -6.30 12.11
N GLY A 118 -5.56 -5.24 11.68
CA GLY A 118 -5.94 -5.06 10.28
C GLY A 118 -4.73 -4.97 9.35
N GLY A 119 -3.70 -4.20 9.74
CA GLY A 119 -2.44 -4.09 9.00
C GLY A 119 -1.70 -5.43 8.89
N ALA A 120 -1.65 -6.21 9.96
CA ALA A 120 -1.07 -7.55 9.97
C ALA A 120 -1.83 -8.51 9.03
N LEU A 121 -3.16 -8.50 9.07
CA LEU A 121 -4.01 -9.30 8.18
C LEU A 121 -3.82 -8.90 6.71
N VAL A 122 -3.77 -7.60 6.40
CA VAL A 122 -3.52 -7.10 5.04
C VAL A 122 -2.12 -7.47 4.57
N GLY A 123 -1.10 -7.35 5.44
CA GLY A 123 0.28 -7.73 5.12
C GLY A 123 0.40 -9.23 4.82
N PHE A 124 -0.20 -10.06 5.66
CA PHE A 124 -0.28 -11.51 5.43
C PHE A 124 -1.02 -11.85 4.14
N GLY A 125 -2.21 -11.27 3.94
CA GLY A 125 -3.01 -11.46 2.74
C GLY A 125 -2.30 -11.03 1.46
N ALA A 126 -1.56 -9.92 1.50
CA ALA A 126 -0.77 -9.46 0.35
C ALA A 126 0.33 -10.45 -0.05
N ARG A 127 0.89 -11.20 0.91
CA ARG A 127 1.86 -12.26 0.62
C ARG A 127 1.22 -13.55 0.15
N LEU A 128 0.08 -13.92 0.70
CA LEU A 128 -0.70 -15.06 0.22
C LEU A 128 -1.17 -14.84 -1.23
N ALA A 129 -1.63 -13.63 -1.55
CA ALA A 129 -2.05 -13.25 -2.90
C ALA A 129 -0.87 -12.95 -3.86
N ARG A 130 0.38 -12.98 -3.38
CA ARG A 130 1.57 -12.55 -4.14
C ARG A 130 1.47 -11.13 -4.72
N GLY A 131 0.72 -10.24 -4.08
CA GLY A 131 0.53 -8.88 -4.52
C GLY A 131 -0.35 -8.05 -3.59
N CYS A 132 -0.30 -6.73 -3.74
CA CYS A 132 -1.17 -5.80 -3.05
C CYS A 132 -2.23 -5.22 -4.01
N THR A 133 -3.12 -4.36 -3.49
CA THR A 133 -4.12 -3.66 -4.30
C THR A 133 -3.54 -2.83 -5.44
N SER A 134 -2.42 -2.12 -5.24
CA SER A 134 -1.77 -1.39 -6.33
C SER A 134 -1.13 -2.33 -7.37
N GLY A 135 -0.41 -3.35 -6.90
CA GLY A 135 0.30 -4.28 -7.79
C GLY A 135 -0.61 -5.27 -8.52
N LEU A 136 -1.31 -6.12 -7.78
CA LEU A 136 -2.15 -7.17 -8.38
C LEU A 136 -3.49 -6.61 -8.84
N GLY A 137 -4.08 -5.70 -8.06
CA GLY A 137 -5.37 -5.10 -8.39
C GLY A 137 -5.27 -4.11 -9.55
N LEU A 138 -4.59 -2.97 -9.35
CA LEU A 138 -4.48 -1.90 -10.35
C LEU A 138 -3.59 -2.31 -11.53
N SER A 139 -2.32 -2.62 -11.30
CA SER A 139 -1.39 -2.94 -12.39
C SER A 139 -1.73 -4.26 -13.09
N GLY A 140 -2.17 -5.28 -12.34
CA GLY A 140 -2.59 -6.56 -12.93
C GLY A 140 -3.87 -6.46 -13.76
N SER A 141 -4.89 -5.70 -13.33
CA SER A 141 -6.09 -5.50 -14.16
C SER A 141 -5.83 -4.62 -15.38
N ALA A 142 -4.91 -3.65 -15.27
CA ALA A 142 -4.53 -2.80 -16.40
C ALA A 142 -3.84 -3.58 -17.53
N THR A 143 -3.14 -4.67 -17.22
CA THR A 143 -2.55 -5.59 -18.22
C THR A 143 -3.51 -6.70 -18.64
N LEU A 144 -4.80 -6.60 -18.28
CA LEU A 144 -5.85 -7.59 -18.55
C LEU A 144 -5.57 -8.98 -17.94
N ALA A 145 -4.77 -9.06 -16.87
CA ALA A 145 -4.52 -10.33 -16.19
C ALA A 145 -5.77 -10.81 -15.44
N VAL A 146 -6.23 -12.03 -15.74
CA VAL A 146 -7.38 -12.66 -15.07
C VAL A 146 -7.24 -12.65 -13.55
N ALA A 147 -6.03 -12.90 -13.06
CA ALA A 147 -5.71 -12.88 -11.62
C ALA A 147 -6.01 -11.53 -10.96
N GLY A 148 -5.81 -10.40 -11.66
CA GLY A 148 -6.11 -9.07 -11.15
C GLY A 148 -7.61 -8.84 -10.95
N PHE A 149 -8.44 -9.30 -11.89
CA PHE A 149 -9.90 -9.22 -11.76
C PHE A 149 -10.43 -10.10 -10.64
N VAL A 150 -9.97 -11.35 -10.55
CA VAL A 150 -10.33 -12.27 -9.47
C VAL A 150 -9.93 -11.70 -8.11
N PHE A 151 -8.74 -11.12 -8.01
CA PHE A 151 -8.27 -10.44 -6.80
C PHE A 151 -9.18 -9.26 -6.43
N LEU A 152 -9.54 -8.39 -7.38
CA LEU A 152 -10.40 -7.24 -7.11
C LEU A 152 -11.79 -7.67 -6.61
N ILE A 153 -12.40 -8.69 -7.21
CA ILE A 153 -13.69 -9.22 -6.77
C ILE A 153 -13.61 -9.69 -5.32
N GLY A 154 -12.60 -10.51 -5.00
CA GLY A 154 -12.38 -11.01 -3.64
C GLY A 154 -12.08 -9.88 -2.65
N PHE A 155 -11.25 -8.92 -3.05
CA PHE A 155 -10.89 -7.75 -2.24
C PHE A 155 -12.12 -6.92 -1.87
N PHE A 156 -12.98 -6.61 -2.84
CA PHE A 156 -14.21 -5.85 -2.58
C PHE A 156 -15.20 -6.67 -1.74
N ALA A 157 -15.42 -7.94 -2.05
CA ALA A 157 -16.33 -8.79 -1.28
C ALA A 157 -15.90 -8.90 0.19
N ALA A 158 -14.62 -9.16 0.45
CA ALA A 158 -14.07 -9.20 1.80
C ALA A 158 -14.14 -7.83 2.49
N GLY A 159 -13.81 -6.75 1.77
CA GLY A 159 -13.90 -5.38 2.26
C GLY A 159 -15.32 -5.00 2.70
N PHE A 160 -16.33 -5.35 1.91
CA PHE A 160 -17.73 -5.12 2.26
C PHE A 160 -18.17 -5.97 3.46
N ALA A 161 -17.79 -7.24 3.52
CA ALA A 161 -18.10 -8.12 4.65
C ALA A 161 -17.48 -7.60 5.96
N VAL A 162 -16.19 -7.25 5.94
CA VAL A 162 -15.50 -6.72 7.13
C VAL A 162 -16.05 -5.34 7.51
N SER A 163 -16.32 -4.46 6.55
CA SER A 163 -16.99 -3.17 6.80
C SER A 163 -18.35 -3.36 7.47
N MET A 164 -19.14 -4.33 6.99
CA MET A 164 -20.44 -4.68 7.57
C MET A 164 -20.33 -5.16 9.03
N MET A 165 -19.25 -5.87 9.37
CA MET A 165 -18.99 -6.33 10.73
C MET A 165 -18.50 -5.18 11.64
N MET A 166 -17.62 -4.33 11.13
CA MET A 166 -16.95 -3.25 11.89
C MET A 166 -17.75 -1.95 11.98
N ARG A 167 -18.79 -1.74 11.15
CA ARG A 167 -19.59 -0.50 11.15
C ARG A 167 -20.09 -0.08 12.54
N ARG A 168 -20.40 -1.06 13.42
CA ARG A 168 -20.86 -0.82 14.80
C ARG A 168 -19.79 -0.19 15.71
N ILE A 169 -18.53 -0.26 15.33
CA ILE A 169 -17.38 0.31 16.06
C ILE A 169 -17.17 1.79 15.67
N TRP A 170 -17.61 2.16 14.47
CA TRP A 170 -17.41 3.50 13.89
C TRP A 170 -18.63 4.43 14.02
N GLN A 171 -19.84 3.86 14.08
CA GLN A 171 -21.09 4.54 14.42
C GLN A 171 -21.22 4.70 15.94
#